data_AF-A0A2H0S4T5-F1
#
_entry.id   AF-A0A2H0S4T5-F1
#
_cell.length_a   1.000
_cell.length_b   1.000
_cell.length_c   1.000
_cell.angle_alpha   90.00
_cell.angle_beta   90.00
_cell.angle_gamma   90.00
#
_symmetry.space_group_name_H-M   'P 1'
#
loop_
_entity.id
_entity.type
_entity.pdbx_description
1 polymer ?
#
loop_
_entity_poly.entity_id
_entity_poly.type
_entity_poly.pdbx_seq_one_letter_code
_entity_poly.pdbx_strand_id
1 'polypeptide(L)'
;MHLGWGSIWISSLSYRNLVISGSVQNMRNVVLWTCKLVFTFGFCPSISHNHCMSIDKHTWQQLVKDHCENNERPVIVILGPTASGKTAFSIDLAQSINGEVLNADSRQFYRYLDIGTAKITEEEMNGVPHHLLDVLDPSGEATVGWYQKEASTVIDALLQKGTVPILVGGSMLYISAMTDDLRLAPPADPAIRKRLEKEYDNDNGATLHKRLEALDPDVATRIHQNNKPRLVRAVEIFEVSPVENAKDQLWKASENPKYDILILGISKQRDESVVKINNRCKAMFEAGWVDEVQKLIDKGYTKSDPAMKSHGYKEIMEYIADGNSEPIESLQERIAAKTRQYARRQMTWWNRDDRIVWL
;
A
#
# COMPACT_ATOMS: atom_id res chain seq x y z
N MET A 1 -67.63 9.31 11.92
CA MET A 1 -68.86 9.13 11.13
C MET A 1 -68.55 9.50 9.69
N HIS A 2 -68.77 8.53 8.78
CA HIS A 2 -68.86 8.59 7.30
C HIS A 2 -67.76 9.34 6.51
N LEU A 3 -66.89 8.60 5.80
CA LEU A 3 -67.06 7.97 4.47
C LEU A 3 -67.03 9.00 3.32
N GLY A 4 -66.20 8.74 2.30
CA GLY A 4 -66.37 9.35 0.99
C GLY A 4 -65.17 9.25 0.06
N TRP A 5 -65.16 8.20 -0.76
CA TRP A 5 -64.22 7.96 -1.86
C TRP A 5 -64.40 8.95 -3.02
N GLY A 6 -63.35 9.16 -3.82
CA GLY A 6 -63.44 9.87 -5.10
C GLY A 6 -62.21 9.67 -5.97
N SER A 7 -62.24 8.64 -6.82
CA SER A 7 -61.29 8.41 -7.91
C SER A 7 -61.77 9.13 -9.17
N ILE A 8 -60.94 9.90 -9.86
CA ILE A 8 -61.15 10.27 -11.28
C ILE A 8 -59.83 10.21 -12.05
N TRP A 9 -59.94 9.59 -13.23
CA TRP A 9 -58.90 9.24 -14.20
C TRP A 9 -58.54 10.38 -15.18
N ILE A 10 -57.25 10.45 -15.50
CA ILE A 10 -56.56 10.65 -16.81
C ILE A 10 -57.10 11.69 -17.81
N SER A 11 -56.22 12.63 -18.20
CA SER A 11 -56.05 13.00 -19.62
C SER A 11 -54.61 13.46 -19.94
N SER A 12 -54.24 13.21 -21.20
CA SER A 12 -52.93 13.22 -21.85
C SER A 12 -52.52 14.58 -22.47
N LEU A 13 -51.30 14.61 -23.06
CA LEU A 13 -50.63 15.63 -23.91
C LEU A 13 -49.68 16.58 -23.14
N SER A 14 -48.48 16.96 -23.60
CA SER A 14 -47.77 16.84 -24.89
C SER A 14 -46.26 17.09 -24.66
N TYR A 15 -45.42 16.52 -25.54
CA TYR A 15 -43.98 16.80 -25.66
C TYR A 15 -43.71 18.24 -26.13
N ARG A 16 -42.76 18.96 -25.50
CA ARG A 16 -41.63 19.66 -26.14
C ARG A 16 -40.80 20.48 -25.14
N ASN A 17 -39.47 20.31 -25.28
CA ASN A 17 -38.37 21.19 -24.90
C ASN A 17 -38.10 21.41 -23.39
N LEU A 18 -37.14 20.65 -22.85
CA LEU A 18 -36.05 21.23 -22.07
C LEU A 18 -34.82 20.33 -22.18
N VAL A 19 -33.75 20.85 -22.80
CA VAL A 19 -32.41 20.27 -22.76
C VAL A 19 -31.65 20.99 -21.65
N ILE A 20 -30.77 20.24 -20.98
CA ILE A 20 -29.53 20.62 -20.26
C ILE A 20 -29.53 20.37 -18.73
N SER A 21 -28.46 19.65 -18.35
CA SER A 21 -27.82 19.40 -17.06
C SER A 21 -28.49 18.43 -16.08
N GLY A 22 -28.17 17.15 -16.24
CA GLY A 22 -28.29 16.13 -15.20
C GLY A 22 -27.04 16.07 -14.32
N SER A 23 -27.24 16.02 -13.01
CA SER A 23 -26.29 15.52 -12.01
C SER A 23 -26.83 14.20 -11.45
N VAL A 24 -26.00 13.16 -11.45
CA VAL A 24 -26.29 11.73 -11.17
C VAL A 24 -26.69 11.44 -9.70
N GLN A 25 -26.99 12.45 -8.88
CA GLN A 25 -27.32 12.28 -7.46
C GLN A 25 -28.74 11.76 -7.16
N ASN A 26 -29.70 11.83 -8.11
CA ASN A 26 -31.12 11.65 -7.80
C ASN A 26 -31.71 10.24 -8.02
N MET A 27 -30.95 9.25 -8.51
CA MET A 27 -31.46 7.88 -8.67
C MET A 27 -31.27 6.99 -7.43
N ARG A 28 -30.42 7.37 -6.46
CA ARG A 28 -30.19 6.57 -5.23
C ARG A 28 -31.27 6.76 -4.15
N ASN A 29 -31.98 7.88 -4.15
CA ASN A 29 -32.98 8.17 -3.10
C ASN A 29 -34.35 7.51 -3.32
N VAL A 30 -34.64 7.01 -4.53
CA VAL A 30 -35.92 6.33 -4.83
C VAL A 30 -35.90 4.86 -4.38
N VAL A 31 -34.71 4.23 -4.36
CA VAL A 31 -34.55 2.82 -3.94
C VAL A 31 -34.48 2.66 -2.41
N LEU A 32 -34.04 3.70 -1.70
CA LEU A 32 -33.94 3.70 -0.22
C LEU A 32 -35.30 3.90 0.49
N TRP A 33 -36.34 4.35 -0.22
CA TRP A 33 -37.66 4.60 0.37
C TRP A 33 -38.59 3.37 0.33
N THR A 34 -38.38 2.43 -0.60
CA THR A 34 -39.22 1.24 -0.75
C THR A 34 -38.83 0.09 0.21
N CYS A 35 -37.63 0.10 0.79
CA CYS A 35 -37.21 -0.93 1.76
C CYS A 35 -37.63 -0.67 3.21
N LYS A 36 -38.26 0.46 3.54
CA LYS A 36 -38.56 0.85 4.94
C LYS A 36 -39.98 0.51 5.42
N LEU A 37 -40.74 -0.28 4.66
CA LEU A 37 -42.15 -0.59 4.95
C LEU A 37 -42.47 -2.08 5.16
N VAL A 38 -41.46 -2.95 5.24
CA VAL A 38 -41.64 -4.37 5.56
C VAL A 38 -40.87 -4.71 6.84
N PHE A 39 -41.26 -4.10 7.96
CA PHE A 39 -40.80 -4.46 9.31
C PHE A 39 -41.94 -4.35 10.32
N THR A 40 -43.02 -5.06 10.04
CA THR A 40 -44.04 -5.42 11.03
C THR A 40 -44.59 -6.76 10.60
N PHE A 41 -43.92 -7.84 10.97
CA PHE A 41 -44.46 -9.16 11.34
C PHE A 41 -43.27 -10.09 11.50
N GLY A 42 -43.06 -10.56 12.73
CA GLY A 42 -41.91 -11.36 13.11
C GLY A 42 -41.90 -12.71 12.42
N PHE A 43 -40.79 -13.01 11.73
CA PHE A 43 -40.30 -14.35 11.50
C PHE A 43 -38.78 -14.26 11.38
N CYS A 44 -38.08 -14.93 12.28
CA CYS A 44 -36.63 -15.09 12.26
C CYS A 44 -36.33 -16.46 11.64
N PRO A 45 -35.61 -16.53 10.51
CA PRO A 45 -34.81 -17.69 10.19
C PRO A 45 -33.32 -17.31 10.28
N SER A 46 -32.61 -18.11 11.07
CA SER A 46 -31.16 -18.16 11.17
C SER A 46 -30.48 -18.12 9.80
N ILE A 47 -29.72 -17.04 9.52
CA ILE A 47 -28.84 -16.96 8.35
C ILE A 47 -27.42 -17.31 8.83
N SER A 48 -26.96 -18.46 8.34
CA SER A 48 -25.59 -18.93 8.43
C SER A 48 -24.61 -17.90 7.87
N HIS A 49 -23.56 -17.60 8.63
CA HIS A 49 -22.41 -16.86 8.13
C HIS A 49 -21.63 -17.75 7.15
N ASN A 50 -21.92 -17.62 5.86
CA ASN A 50 -21.03 -18.00 4.77
C ASN A 50 -21.52 -17.35 3.47
N HIS A 51 -21.07 -16.12 3.24
CA HIS A 51 -21.08 -15.52 1.91
C HIS A 51 -19.76 -14.78 1.70
N CYS A 52 -18.70 -15.56 1.54
CA CYS A 52 -17.58 -15.13 0.73
C CYS A 52 -18.10 -15.19 -0.72
N MET A 53 -18.59 -14.05 -1.24
CA MET A 53 -18.87 -13.94 -2.67
C MET A 53 -17.53 -14.10 -3.38
N SER A 54 -17.28 -15.30 -3.90
CA SER A 54 -16.27 -15.51 -4.92
C SER A 54 -16.64 -14.62 -6.10
N ILE A 55 -15.84 -13.60 -6.35
CA ILE A 55 -15.97 -12.80 -7.56
C ILE A 55 -15.76 -13.75 -8.74
N ASP A 56 -16.77 -13.79 -9.63
CA ASP A 56 -16.79 -14.65 -10.81
C ASP A 56 -15.53 -14.39 -11.66
N LYS A 57 -14.97 -15.45 -12.25
CA LYS A 57 -13.70 -15.39 -13.02
C LYS A 57 -13.76 -14.43 -14.21
N HIS A 58 -14.96 -13.94 -14.57
CA HIS A 58 -15.24 -12.98 -15.64
C HIS A 58 -15.20 -11.49 -15.23
N THR A 59 -14.90 -11.15 -13.97
CA THR A 59 -15.18 -9.78 -13.47
C THR A 59 -14.00 -8.80 -13.52
N TRP A 60 -12.76 -9.24 -13.26
CA TRP A 60 -11.62 -8.31 -13.19
C TRP A 60 -11.12 -7.87 -14.58
N GLN A 61 -11.25 -8.72 -15.59
CA GLN A 61 -10.80 -8.43 -16.96
C GLN A 61 -11.59 -7.29 -17.58
N GLN A 62 -12.92 -7.32 -17.42
CA GLN A 62 -13.79 -6.24 -17.90
C GLN A 62 -13.51 -4.94 -17.14
N LEU A 63 -13.33 -5.02 -15.82
CA LEU A 63 -12.99 -3.85 -15.00
C LEU A 63 -11.67 -3.19 -15.44
N VAL A 64 -10.64 -4.00 -15.68
CA VAL A 64 -9.35 -3.53 -16.20
C VAL A 64 -9.51 -2.92 -17.59
N LYS A 65 -10.26 -3.59 -18.48
CA LYS A 65 -10.51 -3.09 -19.83
C LYS A 65 -11.22 -1.74 -19.80
N ASP A 66 -12.32 -1.63 -19.06
CA ASP A 66 -13.08 -0.40 -18.89
C ASP A 66 -12.22 0.72 -18.30
N HIS A 67 -11.35 0.39 -17.34
CA HIS A 67 -10.42 1.36 -16.76
C HIS A 67 -9.42 1.88 -17.78
N CYS A 68 -8.84 1.01 -18.60
CA CYS A 68 -7.88 1.40 -19.63
C CYS A 68 -8.53 2.19 -20.77
N GLU A 69 -9.77 1.90 -21.13
CA GLU A 69 -10.46 2.54 -22.26
C GLU A 69 -11.09 3.91 -21.91
N ASN A 70 -11.52 4.10 -20.65
CA ASN A 70 -12.29 5.29 -20.25
C ASN A 70 -11.44 6.39 -19.57
N ASN A 71 -10.15 6.19 -19.37
CA ASN A 71 -9.28 7.11 -18.64
C ASN A 71 -8.11 7.60 -19.50
N GLU A 72 -7.69 8.85 -19.31
CA GLU A 72 -6.59 9.44 -20.07
C GLU A 72 -5.22 8.97 -19.56
N ARG A 73 -5.09 8.70 -18.26
CA ARG A 73 -3.82 8.30 -17.63
C ARG A 73 -4.00 7.08 -16.73
N PRO A 74 -4.40 5.92 -17.30
CA PRO A 74 -4.73 4.74 -16.52
C PRO A 74 -3.48 4.13 -15.87
N VAL A 75 -3.53 3.93 -14.55
CA VAL A 75 -2.55 3.16 -13.79
C VAL A 75 -3.29 2.11 -12.97
N ILE A 76 -2.78 0.87 -13.02
CA ILE A 76 -3.34 -0.24 -12.24
C ILE A 76 -2.41 -0.51 -11.07
N VAL A 77 -2.97 -0.67 -9.87
CA VAL A 77 -2.25 -1.02 -8.66
C VAL A 77 -2.65 -2.42 -8.23
N ILE A 78 -1.68 -3.32 -8.09
CA ILE A 78 -1.87 -4.64 -7.50
C ILE A 78 -1.19 -4.66 -6.13
N LEU A 79 -2.02 -4.73 -5.10
CA LEU A 79 -1.60 -4.83 -3.70
C LEU A 79 -2.09 -6.11 -3.06
N GLY A 80 -1.68 -6.35 -1.82
CA GLY A 80 -1.99 -7.57 -1.10
C GLY A 80 -0.82 -8.03 -0.22
N PRO A 81 -1.09 -8.86 0.79
CA PRO A 81 -0.09 -9.17 1.79
C PRO A 81 1.07 -9.96 1.16
N THR A 82 2.20 -9.96 1.86
CA THR A 82 3.33 -10.81 1.50
C THR A 82 2.87 -12.27 1.32
N ALA A 83 3.35 -12.95 0.27
CA ALA A 83 2.95 -14.31 -0.14
C ALA A 83 1.49 -14.49 -0.61
N SER A 84 0.78 -13.41 -1.00
CA SER A 84 -0.56 -13.51 -1.57
C SER A 84 -0.61 -13.97 -3.04
N GLY A 85 0.50 -13.93 -3.78
CA GLY A 85 0.56 -14.30 -5.20
C GLY A 85 0.41 -13.13 -6.19
N LYS A 86 0.63 -11.89 -5.73
CA LYS A 86 0.59 -10.68 -6.57
C LYS A 86 1.41 -10.80 -7.85
N THR A 87 2.63 -11.32 -7.74
CA THR A 87 3.58 -11.41 -8.85
C THR A 87 3.02 -12.24 -10.01
N ALA A 88 2.50 -13.44 -9.72
CA ALA A 88 1.87 -14.28 -10.74
C ALA A 88 0.69 -13.57 -11.41
N PHE A 89 -0.20 -12.97 -10.60
CA PHE A 89 -1.34 -12.23 -11.13
C PHE A 89 -0.92 -11.00 -11.97
N SER A 90 0.14 -10.29 -11.58
CA SER A 90 0.60 -9.13 -12.34
C SER A 90 1.18 -9.49 -13.69
N ILE A 91 1.82 -10.66 -13.82
CA ILE A 91 2.32 -11.16 -15.11
C ILE A 91 1.12 -11.51 -15.99
N ASP A 92 0.16 -12.30 -15.48
CA ASP A 92 -1.05 -12.67 -16.22
C ASP A 92 -1.81 -11.43 -16.70
N LEU A 93 -1.95 -10.43 -15.82
CA LEU A 93 -2.56 -9.14 -16.16
C LEU A 93 -1.75 -8.44 -17.26
N ALA A 94 -0.44 -8.28 -17.06
CA ALA A 94 0.45 -7.57 -17.98
C ALA A 94 0.52 -8.21 -19.38
N GLN A 95 0.31 -9.52 -19.50
CA GLN A 95 0.23 -10.21 -20.79
C GLN A 95 -1.15 -10.09 -21.43
N SER A 96 -2.21 -9.97 -20.62
CA SER A 96 -3.58 -9.78 -21.11
C SER A 96 -3.85 -8.37 -21.65
N ILE A 97 -3.01 -7.41 -21.27
CA ILE A 97 -3.05 -6.03 -21.74
C ILE A 97 -1.68 -5.64 -22.33
N ASN A 98 -1.52 -4.45 -22.92
CA ASN A 98 -0.19 -3.94 -23.24
C ASN A 98 0.44 -3.32 -21.97
N GLY A 99 0.83 -4.16 -21.01
CA GLY A 99 1.20 -3.73 -19.66
C GLY A 99 2.65 -4.01 -19.27
N GLU A 100 3.21 -3.15 -18.41
CA GLU A 100 4.53 -3.32 -17.82
C GLU A 100 4.48 -3.13 -16.29
N VAL A 101 5.29 -3.90 -15.55
CA VAL A 101 5.24 -3.91 -14.08
C VAL A 101 6.19 -2.87 -13.50
N LEU A 102 5.69 -2.05 -12.58
CA LEU A 102 6.46 -1.12 -11.78
C LEU A 102 6.52 -1.61 -10.33
N ASN A 103 7.71 -1.96 -9.84
CA ASN A 103 7.88 -2.47 -8.49
C ASN A 103 7.54 -1.40 -7.43
N ALA A 104 6.76 -1.82 -6.42
CA ALA A 104 6.39 -1.05 -5.23
C ALA A 104 6.78 -1.78 -3.92
N ASP A 105 7.78 -2.66 -3.98
CA ASP A 105 8.43 -3.24 -2.81
C ASP A 105 9.76 -2.53 -2.51
N SER A 106 9.80 -1.84 -1.36
CA SER A 106 10.95 -1.10 -0.86
C SER A 106 12.24 -1.89 -0.77
N ARG A 107 12.16 -3.22 -0.74
CA ARG A 107 13.33 -4.09 -0.53
C ARG A 107 13.92 -4.58 -1.83
N GLN A 108 13.10 -4.65 -2.88
CA GLN A 108 13.51 -5.13 -4.20
C GLN A 108 14.20 -4.06 -5.06
N PHE A 109 14.24 -2.80 -4.60
CA PHE A 109 15.06 -1.76 -5.23
C PHE A 109 16.56 -2.06 -5.13
N TYR A 110 16.99 -2.81 -4.11
CA TYR A 110 18.40 -2.98 -3.79
C TYR A 110 19.01 -4.16 -4.55
N ARG A 111 20.18 -3.90 -5.13
CA ARG A 111 21.06 -4.92 -5.71
C ARG A 111 21.49 -5.94 -4.67
N TYR A 112 21.68 -7.18 -5.09
CA TYR A 112 22.19 -8.31 -4.29
C TYR A 112 21.27 -8.82 -3.18
N LEU A 113 20.06 -8.27 -3.05
CA LEU A 113 19.04 -8.73 -2.11
C LEU A 113 17.95 -9.47 -2.90
N ASP A 114 18.19 -10.72 -3.24
CA ASP A 114 17.36 -11.48 -4.18
C ASP A 114 16.49 -12.50 -3.44
N ILE A 115 17.12 -13.42 -2.72
CA ILE A 115 16.46 -14.52 -2.01
C ILE A 115 15.58 -13.96 -0.90
N GLY A 116 16.16 -13.15 -0.01
CA GLY A 116 15.46 -12.63 1.17
C GLY A 116 14.32 -11.67 0.87
N THR A 117 14.30 -11.08 -0.32
CA THR A 117 13.23 -10.17 -0.76
C THR A 117 12.20 -10.85 -1.65
N ALA A 118 12.38 -12.14 -1.95
CA ALA A 118 11.61 -12.87 -2.96
C ALA A 118 11.56 -12.08 -4.27
N LYS A 119 12.72 -11.60 -4.73
CA LYS A 119 12.82 -10.87 -5.99
C LYS A 119 12.48 -11.81 -7.13
N ILE A 120 11.67 -11.32 -8.05
CA ILE A 120 11.24 -12.07 -9.22
C ILE A 120 12.44 -12.36 -10.13
N THR A 121 12.52 -13.58 -10.67
CA THR A 121 13.56 -13.96 -11.64
C THR A 121 13.16 -13.61 -13.08
N GLU A 122 14.13 -13.52 -14.00
CA GLU A 122 13.84 -13.28 -15.43
C GLU A 122 12.92 -14.36 -16.03
N GLU A 123 13.04 -15.61 -15.58
CA GLU A 123 12.16 -16.71 -15.99
C GLU A 123 10.72 -16.47 -15.50
N GLU A 124 10.56 -16.09 -14.23
CA GLU A 124 9.27 -15.77 -13.65
C GLU A 124 8.64 -14.52 -14.30
N MET A 125 9.44 -13.53 -14.72
CA MET A 125 8.95 -12.37 -15.46
C MET A 125 8.24 -12.75 -16.77
N ASN A 126 8.57 -13.91 -17.36
CA ASN A 126 7.96 -14.42 -18.58
C ASN A 126 7.88 -13.37 -19.72
N GLY A 127 8.98 -12.63 -19.90
CA GLY A 127 9.10 -11.57 -20.90
C GLY A 127 8.42 -10.24 -20.56
N VAL A 128 7.71 -10.13 -19.43
CA VAL A 128 7.10 -8.87 -18.97
C VAL A 128 8.17 -7.96 -18.36
N PRO A 129 8.39 -6.75 -18.89
CA PRO A 129 9.33 -5.79 -18.29
C PRO A 129 8.95 -5.41 -16.86
N HIS A 130 9.94 -5.43 -15.97
CA HIS A 130 9.82 -4.99 -14.58
C HIS A 130 10.75 -3.80 -14.32
N HIS A 131 10.17 -2.71 -13.81
CA HIS A 131 10.86 -1.46 -13.51
C HIS A 131 11.13 -1.32 -12.02
N LEU A 132 12.17 -0.56 -11.68
CA LEU A 132 12.64 -0.34 -10.30
C LEU A 132 12.94 -1.65 -9.56
N LEU A 133 13.63 -2.58 -10.23
CA LEU A 133 14.35 -3.68 -9.60
C LEU A 133 15.85 -3.38 -9.72
N ASP A 134 16.62 -3.65 -8.67
CA ASP A 134 18.10 -3.52 -8.72
C ASP A 134 18.64 -2.13 -9.09
N VAL A 135 17.86 -1.09 -8.81
CA VAL A 135 18.17 0.30 -9.14
C VAL A 135 18.99 1.02 -8.06
N LEU A 136 19.13 0.45 -6.87
CA LEU A 136 19.85 1.04 -5.74
C LEU A 136 20.98 0.15 -5.23
N ASP A 137 22.06 0.79 -4.82
CA ASP A 137 23.07 0.15 -3.99
C ASP A 137 22.51 -0.11 -2.57
N PRO A 138 22.87 -1.23 -1.89
CA PRO A 138 22.45 -1.50 -0.52
C PRO A 138 22.70 -0.36 0.50
N SER A 139 23.69 0.50 0.26
CA SER A 139 23.97 1.67 1.11
C SER A 139 23.10 2.90 0.77
N GLY A 140 22.37 2.88 -0.36
CA GLY A 140 21.56 3.99 -0.84
C GLY A 140 20.23 4.14 -0.09
N GLU A 141 19.69 5.35 -0.01
CA GLU A 141 18.40 5.59 0.66
C GLU A 141 17.21 5.53 -0.31
N ALA A 142 16.35 4.52 -0.12
CA ALA A 142 15.01 4.53 -0.71
C ALA A 142 14.05 5.33 0.19
N THR A 143 13.89 6.62 -0.10
CA THR A 143 12.84 7.44 0.54
C THR A 143 11.54 7.38 -0.28
N VAL A 144 10.41 7.68 0.36
CA VAL A 144 9.13 7.79 -0.36
C VAL A 144 9.15 8.88 -1.44
N GLY A 145 9.93 9.95 -1.25
CA GLY A 145 10.08 11.01 -2.25
C GLY A 145 10.97 10.66 -3.42
N TRP A 146 12.04 9.90 -3.15
CA TRP A 146 12.78 9.26 -4.22
C TRP A 146 11.85 8.37 -5.04
N TYR A 147 11.08 7.49 -4.38
CA TYR A 147 10.18 6.58 -5.08
C TYR A 147 9.11 7.31 -5.89
N GLN A 148 8.43 8.29 -5.31
CA GLN A 148 7.37 9.03 -6.00
C GLN A 148 7.90 9.67 -7.30
N LYS A 149 9.12 10.21 -7.27
CA LYS A 149 9.80 10.79 -8.44
C LYS A 149 10.15 9.74 -9.49
N GLU A 150 10.84 8.67 -9.08
CA GLU A 150 11.28 7.61 -10.01
C GLU A 150 10.08 6.88 -10.62
N ALA A 151 9.10 6.50 -9.80
CA ALA A 151 7.85 5.86 -10.22
C ALA A 151 7.07 6.74 -11.19
N SER A 152 6.93 8.05 -10.90
CA SER A 152 6.25 8.99 -11.81
C SER A 152 6.96 9.09 -13.16
N THR A 153 8.29 9.08 -13.16
CA THR A 153 9.09 9.14 -14.40
C THR A 153 8.84 7.91 -15.26
N VAL A 154 8.84 6.72 -14.66
CA VAL A 154 8.53 5.48 -15.38
C VAL A 154 7.09 5.47 -15.88
N ILE A 155 6.12 5.79 -15.02
CA ILE A 155 4.70 5.83 -15.38
C ILE A 155 4.46 6.77 -16.56
N ASP A 156 5.00 7.99 -16.52
CA ASP A 156 4.82 8.96 -17.59
C ASP A 156 5.45 8.47 -18.91
N ALA A 157 6.63 7.83 -18.85
CA ALA A 157 7.29 7.26 -20.02
C ALA A 157 6.53 6.07 -20.63
N LEU A 158 5.90 5.22 -19.81
CA LEU A 158 5.08 4.10 -20.26
C LEU A 158 3.78 4.59 -20.91
N LEU A 159 3.08 5.53 -20.25
CA LEU A 159 1.85 6.12 -20.79
C LEU A 159 2.08 6.81 -22.13
N GLN A 160 3.20 7.51 -22.29
CA GLN A 160 3.59 8.12 -23.58
C GLN A 160 3.77 7.11 -24.73
N LYS A 161 4.11 5.86 -24.41
CA LYS A 161 4.25 4.76 -25.38
C LYS A 161 2.94 3.99 -25.61
N GLY A 162 1.85 4.34 -24.91
CA GLY A 162 0.60 3.57 -24.92
C GLY A 162 0.70 2.26 -24.14
N THR A 163 1.66 2.13 -23.22
CA THR A 163 1.82 0.99 -22.33
C THR A 163 1.20 1.29 -20.97
N VAL A 164 0.39 0.37 -20.45
CA VAL A 164 -0.30 0.53 -19.16
C VAL A 164 0.65 0.20 -18.00
N PRO A 165 0.93 1.15 -17.09
CA PRO A 165 1.75 0.89 -15.91
C PRO A 165 0.98 0.08 -14.87
N ILE A 166 1.60 -1.00 -14.39
CA ILE A 166 1.04 -1.88 -13.36
C ILE A 166 1.93 -1.79 -12.11
N LEU A 167 1.51 -1.02 -11.11
CA LEU A 167 2.21 -0.86 -9.85
C LEU A 167 1.99 -2.08 -8.96
N VAL A 168 3.04 -2.86 -8.69
CA VAL A 168 2.92 -4.13 -7.94
C VAL A 168 3.79 -4.10 -6.70
N GLY A 169 3.22 -4.34 -5.52
CA GLY A 169 4.04 -4.47 -4.33
C GLY A 169 3.27 -4.51 -3.02
N GLY A 170 4.03 -4.36 -1.93
CA GLY A 170 3.52 -4.43 -0.56
C GLY A 170 3.86 -3.21 0.30
N SER A 171 4.57 -2.22 -0.22
CA SER A 171 5.00 -1.06 0.59
C SER A 171 3.87 -0.05 0.67
N MET A 172 3.03 -0.18 1.70
CA MET A 172 1.83 0.64 1.92
C MET A 172 2.04 2.14 1.65
N LEU A 173 3.08 2.74 2.24
CA LEU A 173 3.35 4.18 2.10
C LEU A 173 3.76 4.58 0.68
N TYR A 174 4.43 3.69 -0.05
CA TYR A 174 4.91 3.96 -1.41
C TYR A 174 3.74 3.90 -2.39
N ILE A 175 2.87 2.90 -2.21
CA ILE A 175 1.61 2.82 -2.95
C ILE A 175 0.76 4.06 -2.66
N SER A 176 0.53 4.40 -1.38
CA SER A 176 -0.23 5.61 -1.01
C SER A 176 0.38 6.89 -1.58
N ALA A 177 1.70 7.02 -1.63
CA ALA A 177 2.36 8.17 -2.25
C ALA A 177 2.01 8.36 -3.73
N MET A 178 1.77 7.25 -4.44
CA MET A 178 1.36 7.27 -5.84
C MET A 178 -0.15 7.40 -6.01
N THR A 179 -0.94 6.69 -5.20
CA THR A 179 -2.42 6.67 -5.34
C THR A 179 -3.09 7.92 -4.81
N ASP A 180 -2.50 8.54 -3.79
CA ASP A 180 -3.06 9.72 -3.12
C ASP A 180 -2.31 11.00 -3.51
N ASP A 181 -1.29 10.89 -4.37
CA ASP A 181 -0.40 11.98 -4.78
C ASP A 181 0.08 12.78 -3.54
N LEU A 182 0.66 12.05 -2.58
CA LEU A 182 0.96 12.60 -1.27
C LEU A 182 1.92 13.77 -1.41
N ARG A 183 1.57 14.90 -0.79
CA ARG A 183 2.51 16.00 -0.59
C ARG A 183 3.57 15.57 0.41
N LEU A 184 4.80 15.44 -0.07
CA LEU A 184 5.91 14.96 0.73
C LEU A 184 6.59 16.13 1.44
N ALA A 185 6.86 15.93 2.73
CA ALA A 185 7.63 16.88 3.52
C ALA A 185 9.09 16.97 3.00
N PRO A 186 9.80 18.08 3.25
CA PRO A 186 11.16 18.31 2.76
C PRO A 186 12.13 17.20 3.17
N PRO A 187 13.21 16.98 2.42
CA PRO A 187 14.21 15.97 2.76
C PRO A 187 14.69 16.06 4.22
N ALA A 188 15.13 14.91 4.74
CA ALA A 188 15.76 14.86 6.05
C ALA A 188 17.01 15.76 6.10
N ASP A 189 17.27 16.37 7.26
CA ASP A 189 18.57 16.99 7.53
C ASP A 189 19.32 16.08 8.54
N PRO A 190 20.41 15.40 8.13
CA PRO A 190 21.11 14.46 8.99
C PRO A 190 21.65 15.09 10.29
N ALA A 191 22.04 16.35 10.27
CA ALA A 191 22.58 17.04 11.44
C ALA A 191 21.46 17.36 12.43
N ILE A 192 20.33 17.87 11.94
CA ILE A 192 19.14 18.13 12.76
C ILE A 192 18.60 16.82 13.33
N ARG A 193 18.44 15.78 12.50
CA ARG A 193 17.96 14.47 12.95
C ARG A 193 18.82 13.89 14.06
N LYS A 194 20.14 13.87 13.88
CA LYS A 194 21.06 13.34 14.89
C LYS A 194 20.98 14.11 16.21
N ARG A 195 20.78 15.43 16.16
CA ARG A 195 20.56 16.26 17.34
C ARG A 195 19.23 15.91 18.03
N LEU A 196 18.14 15.85 17.28
CA LEU A 196 16.82 15.52 17.80
C LEU A 196 16.74 14.09 18.35
N GLU A 197 17.43 13.12 17.73
CA GLU A 197 17.52 11.76 18.26
C GLU A 197 18.23 11.71 19.60
N LYS A 198 19.31 12.50 19.79
CA LYS A 198 19.97 12.66 21.10
C LYS A 198 19.05 13.33 22.12
N GLU A 199 18.34 14.39 21.73
CA GLU A 199 17.37 15.06 22.61
C GLU A 199 16.29 14.08 23.06
N TYR A 200 15.76 13.28 22.14
CA TYR A 200 14.80 12.22 22.44
C TYR A 200 15.35 11.23 23.47
N ASP A 201 16.59 10.75 23.28
CA ASP A 201 17.17 9.70 24.13
C ASP A 201 17.46 10.17 25.56
N ASN A 202 17.57 11.49 25.79
CA ASN A 202 17.82 12.05 27.13
C ASN A 202 16.61 11.95 28.06
N ASP A 203 15.39 12.09 27.54
CA ASP A 203 14.16 12.14 28.33
C ASP A 203 13.01 11.29 27.75
N ASN A 204 13.35 10.35 26.87
CA ASN A 204 12.43 9.50 26.14
C ASN A 204 11.35 10.30 25.35
N GLY A 205 11.75 11.44 24.78
CA GLY A 205 10.92 12.24 23.88
C GLY A 205 9.95 13.20 24.55
N ALA A 206 9.96 13.33 25.88
CA ALA A 206 9.04 14.20 26.60
C ALA A 206 9.19 15.67 26.18
N THR A 207 10.43 16.17 26.07
CA THR A 207 10.71 17.54 25.62
C THR A 207 10.32 17.75 24.17
N LEU A 208 10.57 16.77 23.30
CA LEU A 208 10.21 16.87 21.89
C LEU A 208 8.69 16.85 21.69
N HIS A 209 7.95 16.05 22.48
CA HIS A 209 6.50 15.98 22.39
C HIS A 209 5.85 17.28 22.84
N LYS A 210 6.33 17.89 23.95
CA LYS A 210 5.91 19.24 24.37
C LYS A 210 6.24 20.31 23.32
N ARG A 211 7.42 20.22 22.68
CA ARG A 211 7.79 21.13 21.59
C ARG A 211 6.82 20.98 20.41
N LEU A 212 6.49 19.74 20.04
CA LEU A 212 5.52 19.46 18.99
C LEU A 212 4.13 19.98 19.34
N GLU A 213 3.66 19.81 20.57
CA GLU A 213 2.37 20.32 21.05
C GLU A 213 2.29 21.86 20.98
N ALA A 214 3.38 22.56 21.31
CA ALA A 214 3.46 24.01 21.20
C ALA A 214 3.47 24.51 19.73
N LEU A 215 4.01 23.71 18.80
CA LEU A 215 4.06 24.03 17.37
C LEU A 215 2.73 23.72 16.66
N ASP A 216 2.18 22.54 16.95
CA ASP A 216 0.97 22.01 16.33
C ASP A 216 0.29 20.96 17.24
N PRO A 217 -0.73 21.36 18.02
CA PRO A 217 -1.49 20.47 18.88
C PRO A 217 -2.18 19.32 18.12
N ASP A 218 -2.67 19.59 16.91
CA ASP A 218 -3.40 18.60 16.10
C ASP A 218 -2.45 17.49 15.61
N VAL A 219 -1.21 17.82 15.28
CA VAL A 219 -0.18 16.82 14.96
C VAL A 219 0.29 16.08 16.21
N ALA A 220 0.47 16.78 17.34
CA ALA A 220 0.92 16.19 18.59
C ALA A 220 -0.04 15.11 19.13
N THR A 221 -1.36 15.29 18.97
CA THR A 221 -2.37 14.27 19.35
C THR A 221 -2.27 12.97 18.55
N ARG A 222 -1.78 13.04 17.31
CA ARG A 222 -1.65 11.89 16.39
C ARG A 222 -0.32 11.15 16.56
N ILE A 223 0.68 11.77 17.19
CA ILE A 223 2.02 11.21 17.35
C ILE A 223 2.30 10.95 18.82
N HIS A 224 2.25 9.67 19.19
CA HIS A 224 2.58 9.24 20.54
C HIS A 224 4.07 9.43 20.85
N GLN A 225 4.42 9.89 22.05
CA GLN A 225 5.80 10.15 22.49
C GLN A 225 6.75 8.97 22.22
N ASN A 226 6.33 7.75 22.55
CA ASN A 226 7.14 6.52 22.36
C ASN A 226 7.43 6.18 20.88
N ASN A 227 6.83 6.89 19.92
CA ASN A 227 7.12 6.69 18.51
C ASN A 227 8.27 7.62 18.07
N LYS A 228 9.49 7.32 18.55
CA LYS A 228 10.71 8.08 18.27
C LYS A 228 10.83 8.51 16.80
N PRO A 229 10.69 7.61 15.79
CA PRO A 229 10.86 8.00 14.40
C PRO A 229 9.85 9.06 13.94
N ARG A 230 8.57 8.94 14.35
CA ARG A 230 7.55 9.92 13.96
C ARG A 230 7.69 11.24 14.70
N LEU A 231 8.03 11.20 16.00
CA LEU A 231 8.19 12.40 16.80
C LEU A 231 9.39 13.23 16.33
N VAL A 232 10.56 12.58 16.17
CA VAL A 232 11.76 13.25 15.64
C VAL A 232 11.49 13.83 14.26
N ARG A 233 10.84 13.07 13.36
CA ARG A 233 10.54 13.55 12.01
C ARG A 233 9.55 14.73 12.01
N ALA A 234 8.53 14.71 12.87
CA ALA A 234 7.58 15.81 12.96
C ALA A 234 8.28 17.10 13.40
N VAL A 235 9.07 17.05 14.47
CA VAL A 235 9.84 18.20 14.95
C VAL A 235 10.85 18.67 13.90
N GLU A 236 11.56 17.74 13.24
CA GLU A 236 12.49 18.06 12.14
C GLU A 236 11.81 18.85 11.02
N ILE A 237 10.61 18.45 10.59
CA ILE A 237 9.87 19.16 9.53
C ILE A 237 9.57 20.60 9.92
N PHE A 238 9.14 20.83 11.16
CA PHE A 238 8.87 22.18 11.67
C PHE A 238 10.13 23.04 11.86
N GLU A 239 11.29 22.43 12.10
CA GLU A 239 12.57 23.17 12.17
C GLU A 239 13.12 23.51 10.77
N VAL A 240 12.86 22.67 9.76
CA VAL A 240 13.37 22.86 8.39
C VAL A 240 12.43 23.73 7.54
N SER A 241 11.14 23.81 7.88
CA SER A 241 10.11 24.48 7.07
C SER A 241 9.43 25.62 7.82
N PRO A 242 9.03 26.72 7.14
CA PRO A 242 8.14 27.70 7.73
C PRO A 242 6.86 27.03 8.26
N VAL A 243 6.43 27.40 9.47
CA VAL A 243 5.31 26.75 10.20
C VAL A 243 4.03 26.67 9.36
N GLU A 244 3.75 27.67 8.54
CA GLU A 244 2.58 27.73 7.64
C GLU A 244 2.58 26.60 6.60
N ASN A 245 3.77 26.21 6.12
CA ASN A 245 3.94 25.12 5.17
C ASN A 245 3.95 23.74 5.86
N ALA A 246 4.49 23.65 7.08
CA ALA A 246 4.59 22.39 7.81
C ALA A 246 3.22 21.80 8.21
N LYS A 247 2.23 22.66 8.51
CA LYS A 247 0.87 22.26 8.90
C LYS A 247 0.12 21.45 7.83
N ASP A 248 0.31 21.80 6.55
CA ASP A 248 -0.34 21.16 5.41
C ASP A 248 0.48 20.03 4.75
N GLN A 249 1.73 19.82 5.19
CA GLN A 249 2.68 18.91 4.55
C GLN A 249 2.75 17.50 5.15
N LEU A 250 1.94 17.23 6.17
CA LEU A 250 1.88 15.90 6.78
C LEU A 250 0.83 15.03 6.07
N TRP A 251 1.24 14.46 4.93
CA TRP A 251 0.57 13.32 4.29
C TRP A 251 -0.88 13.60 3.88
N LYS A 252 -1.14 14.77 3.29
CA LYS A 252 -2.44 15.10 2.72
C LYS A 252 -2.52 14.56 1.29
N ALA A 253 -3.62 13.89 0.97
CA ALA A 253 -3.94 13.51 -0.40
C ALA A 253 -4.16 14.76 -1.26
N SER A 254 -3.70 14.72 -2.52
CA SER A 254 -3.99 15.77 -3.48
C SER A 254 -5.48 15.81 -3.83
N GLU A 255 -6.01 17.01 -4.00
CA GLU A 255 -7.39 17.20 -4.50
C GLU A 255 -7.50 16.88 -6.00
N ASN A 256 -6.37 16.89 -6.72
CA ASN A 256 -6.27 16.59 -8.15
C ASN A 256 -5.20 15.50 -8.35
N PRO A 257 -5.55 14.21 -8.23
CA PRO A 257 -4.60 13.13 -8.46
C PRO A 257 -4.10 13.16 -9.90
N LYS A 258 -2.79 12.89 -10.07
CA LYS A 258 -2.11 12.95 -11.38
C LYS A 258 -2.53 11.84 -12.35
N TYR A 259 -3.00 10.71 -11.81
CA TYR A 259 -3.25 9.46 -12.53
C TYR A 259 -4.64 8.93 -12.22
N ASP A 260 -5.23 8.22 -13.19
CA ASP A 260 -6.48 7.51 -13.02
C ASP A 260 -6.19 6.11 -12.46
N ILE A 261 -6.43 5.92 -11.17
CA ILE A 261 -5.99 4.73 -10.43
C ILE A 261 -7.12 3.70 -10.31
N LEU A 262 -6.82 2.46 -10.73
CA LEU A 262 -7.59 1.26 -10.34
C LEU A 262 -6.79 0.45 -9.32
N ILE A 263 -7.35 0.20 -8.14
CA ILE A 263 -6.68 -0.56 -7.08
C ILE A 263 -7.29 -1.95 -6.95
N LEU A 264 -6.49 -2.98 -7.26
CA LEU A 264 -6.83 -4.39 -7.13
C LEU A 264 -6.08 -4.99 -5.94
N GLY A 265 -6.82 -5.57 -5.00
CA GLY A 265 -6.27 -6.22 -3.81
C GLY A 265 -6.34 -7.73 -3.91
N ILE A 266 -5.20 -8.43 -3.86
CA ILE A 266 -5.18 -9.90 -3.80
C ILE A 266 -5.34 -10.34 -2.36
N SER A 267 -6.50 -10.88 -2.01
CA SER A 267 -6.78 -11.40 -0.66
C SER A 267 -6.62 -12.92 -0.60
N LYS A 268 -6.17 -13.43 0.56
CA LYS A 268 -6.22 -14.86 0.88
C LYS A 268 -6.70 -15.03 2.31
N GLN A 269 -7.22 -16.21 2.63
CA GLN A 269 -7.58 -16.54 4.00
C GLN A 269 -6.35 -16.39 4.92
N ARG A 270 -6.60 -15.90 6.14
CA ARG A 270 -5.54 -15.55 7.10
C ARG A 270 -4.66 -16.75 7.45
N ASP A 271 -5.26 -17.91 7.67
CA ASP A 271 -4.53 -19.11 8.10
C ASP A 271 -3.61 -19.63 6.98
N GLU A 272 -4.07 -19.56 5.73
CA GLU A 272 -3.22 -19.86 4.58
C GLU A 272 -2.02 -18.91 4.47
N SER A 273 -2.21 -17.63 4.81
CA SER A 273 -1.15 -16.63 4.73
C SER A 273 -0.02 -16.93 5.72
N VAL A 274 -0.35 -17.40 6.93
CA VAL A 274 0.64 -17.79 7.94
C VAL A 274 1.46 -18.98 7.46
N VAL A 275 0.80 -20.04 6.97
CA VAL A 275 1.48 -21.24 6.46
C VAL A 275 2.39 -20.89 5.28
N LYS A 276 1.92 -20.09 4.33
CA LYS A 276 2.71 -19.65 3.16
C LYS A 276 3.93 -18.83 3.56
N ILE A 277 3.79 -17.90 4.51
CA ILE A 277 4.92 -17.11 5.01
C ILE A 277 5.97 -18.01 5.65
N ASN A 278 5.57 -18.98 6.47
CA ASN A 278 6.49 -19.90 7.14
C ASN A 278 7.23 -20.78 6.13
N ASN A 279 6.49 -21.40 5.21
CA ASN A 279 7.07 -22.26 4.18
C ASN A 279 8.02 -21.47 3.28
N ARG A 280 7.66 -20.24 2.92
CA ARG A 280 8.52 -19.36 2.12
C ARG A 280 9.79 -18.97 2.87
N CYS A 281 9.70 -18.66 4.16
CA CYS A 281 10.88 -18.40 4.98
C CYS A 281 11.83 -19.60 4.96
N LYS A 282 11.30 -20.80 5.21
CA LYS A 282 12.10 -22.03 5.16
C LYS A 282 12.76 -22.24 3.78
N ALA A 283 12.01 -22.07 2.70
CA ALA A 283 12.51 -22.19 1.34
C ALA A 283 13.62 -21.17 1.02
N MET A 284 13.52 -19.93 1.53
CA MET A 284 14.60 -18.93 1.38
C MET A 284 15.89 -19.39 2.06
N PHE A 285 15.79 -19.95 3.27
CA PHE A 285 16.96 -20.51 3.97
C PHE A 285 17.56 -21.70 3.20
N GLU A 286 16.72 -22.61 2.70
CA GLU A 286 17.14 -23.75 1.87
C GLU A 286 17.80 -23.28 0.55
N ALA A 287 17.38 -22.14 0.01
CA ALA A 287 17.95 -21.53 -1.21
C ALA A 287 19.27 -20.78 -0.98
N GLY A 288 19.78 -20.71 0.26
CA GLY A 288 21.06 -20.06 0.56
C GLY A 288 20.95 -18.59 0.97
N TRP A 289 19.85 -18.19 1.63
CA TRP A 289 19.71 -16.81 2.12
C TRP A 289 20.82 -16.40 3.10
N VAL A 290 21.31 -17.32 3.94
CA VAL A 290 22.45 -17.04 4.83
C VAL A 290 23.72 -16.71 4.02
N ASP A 291 23.97 -17.44 2.93
CA ASP A 291 25.11 -17.20 2.05
C ASP A 291 24.98 -15.88 1.29
N GLU A 292 23.76 -15.49 0.89
CA GLU A 292 23.50 -14.16 0.32
C GLU A 292 23.90 -13.05 1.29
N VAL A 293 23.53 -13.18 2.57
CA VAL A 293 23.88 -12.21 3.61
C VAL A 293 25.38 -12.22 3.90
N GLN A 294 26.02 -13.40 3.92
CA GLN A 294 27.48 -13.49 4.08
C GLN A 294 28.21 -12.75 2.94
N LYS A 295 27.78 -12.91 1.68
CA LYS A 295 28.36 -12.18 0.54
C LYS A 295 28.19 -10.66 0.67
N LEU A 296 27.10 -10.19 1.26
CA LEU A 296 26.88 -8.77 1.56
C LEU A 296 27.86 -8.26 2.63
N ILE A 297 28.10 -9.05 3.68
CA ILE A 297 29.11 -8.74 4.72
C ILE A 297 30.50 -8.68 4.09
N ASP A 298 30.85 -9.67 3.26
CA ASP A 298 32.17 -9.74 2.59
C ASP A 298 32.41 -8.56 1.64
N LYS A 299 31.34 -7.99 1.08
CA LYS A 299 31.36 -6.74 0.29
C LYS A 299 31.55 -5.48 1.12
N GLY A 300 31.51 -5.58 2.45
CA GLY A 300 31.68 -4.46 3.38
C GLY A 300 30.38 -3.79 3.82
N TYR A 301 29.22 -4.35 3.49
CA TYR A 301 27.94 -3.82 3.99
C TYR A 301 27.75 -4.16 5.47
N THR A 302 27.08 -3.26 6.17
CA THR A 302 26.90 -3.26 7.61
C THR A 302 25.42 -3.23 7.97
N LYS A 303 25.08 -3.64 9.20
CA LYS A 303 23.71 -3.54 9.73
C LYS A 303 23.13 -2.10 9.76
N SER A 304 23.97 -1.08 9.60
CA SER A 304 23.56 0.32 9.51
C SER A 304 23.05 0.71 8.13
N ASP A 305 23.43 -0.02 7.08
CA ASP A 305 23.06 0.30 5.71
C ASP A 305 21.53 0.19 5.50
N PRO A 306 20.92 1.07 4.68
CA PRO A 306 19.47 1.13 4.51
C PRO A 306 18.84 -0.21 4.10
N ALA A 307 19.45 -0.93 3.18
CA ALA A 307 18.96 -2.23 2.73
C ALA A 307 19.02 -3.29 3.85
N MET A 308 20.00 -3.22 4.75
CA MET A 308 20.21 -4.21 5.80
C MET A 308 19.20 -4.08 6.93
N LYS A 309 18.45 -2.97 7.00
CA LYS A 309 17.31 -2.80 7.92
C LYS A 309 16.07 -3.61 7.52
N SER A 310 16.14 -4.34 6.41
CA SER A 310 15.07 -5.24 5.94
C SER A 310 14.91 -6.43 6.89
N HIS A 311 13.65 -6.89 7.05
CA HIS A 311 13.37 -8.08 7.84
C HIS A 311 14.11 -9.29 7.25
N GLY A 312 14.77 -10.06 8.10
CA GLY A 312 15.61 -11.19 7.72
C GLY A 312 17.08 -10.84 7.60
N TYR A 313 17.43 -9.81 6.82
CA TYR A 313 18.82 -9.42 6.59
C TYR A 313 19.53 -8.99 7.87
N LYS A 314 18.91 -8.10 8.66
CA LYS A 314 19.47 -7.67 9.94
C LYS A 314 19.67 -8.85 10.89
N GLU A 315 18.66 -9.72 10.98
CA GLU A 315 18.65 -10.87 11.88
C GLU A 315 19.70 -11.91 11.52
N ILE A 316 19.91 -12.16 10.22
CA ILE A 316 20.95 -13.06 9.73
C ILE A 316 22.34 -12.45 9.93
N MET A 317 22.51 -11.13 9.73
CA MET A 317 23.78 -10.46 10.04
C MET A 317 24.14 -10.57 11.53
N GLU A 318 23.16 -10.38 12.42
CA GLU A 318 23.35 -10.57 13.87
C GLU A 318 23.71 -12.02 14.19
N TYR A 319 22.99 -12.98 13.60
CA TYR A 319 23.26 -14.40 13.74
C TYR A 319 24.69 -14.80 13.35
N ILE A 320 25.17 -14.30 12.20
CA ILE A 320 26.54 -14.53 11.74
C ILE A 320 27.56 -13.89 12.70
N ALA A 321 27.31 -12.65 13.12
CA ALA A 321 28.21 -11.91 14.01
C ALA A 321 28.37 -12.55 15.39
N ASP A 322 27.29 -13.17 15.90
CA ASP A 322 27.30 -13.87 17.20
C ASP A 322 27.84 -15.31 17.09
N GLY A 323 28.38 -15.70 15.93
CA GLY A 323 28.98 -17.02 15.71
C GLY A 323 27.95 -18.15 15.61
N ASN A 324 26.76 -17.86 15.07
CA ASN A 324 25.68 -18.81 14.89
C ASN A 324 25.20 -19.43 16.23
N SER A 325 25.09 -18.59 17.27
CA SER A 325 24.87 -19.03 18.65
C SER A 325 23.48 -19.62 18.93
N GLU A 326 22.49 -19.35 18.09
CA GLU A 326 21.13 -19.94 18.20
C GLU A 326 20.91 -21.05 17.17
N PRO A 327 19.96 -21.98 17.37
CA PRO A 327 19.55 -22.91 16.31
C PRO A 327 18.94 -22.17 15.11
N ILE A 328 19.24 -22.63 13.89
CA ILE A 328 18.75 -22.00 12.65
C ILE A 328 17.22 -21.93 12.59
N GLU A 329 16.53 -22.90 13.18
CA GLU A 329 15.06 -22.94 13.28
C GLU A 329 14.52 -21.79 14.14
N SER A 330 15.26 -21.38 15.17
CA SER A 330 14.89 -20.25 16.03
C SER A 330 14.99 -18.93 15.28
N LEU A 331 16.07 -18.76 14.48
CA LEU A 331 16.22 -17.62 13.57
C LEU A 331 15.09 -17.57 12.54
N GLN A 332 14.80 -18.70 11.90
CA GLN A 332 13.72 -18.82 10.90
C GLN A 332 12.37 -18.40 11.47
N GLU A 333 12.00 -18.88 12.66
CA GLU A 333 10.73 -18.53 13.30
C GLU A 333 10.69 -17.06 13.72
N ARG A 334 11.79 -16.49 14.20
CA ARG A 334 11.90 -15.06 14.52
C ARG A 334 11.66 -14.17 13.29
N ILE A 335 12.25 -14.53 12.15
CA ILE A 335 12.06 -13.83 10.87
C ILE A 335 10.63 -14.03 10.33
N ALA A 336 10.12 -15.25 10.38
CA ALA A 336 8.75 -15.56 9.96
C ALA A 336 7.73 -14.78 10.79
N ALA A 337 7.90 -14.71 12.11
CA ALA A 337 7.05 -13.94 13.01
C ALA A 337 6.99 -12.45 12.64
N LYS A 338 8.15 -11.83 12.36
CA LYS A 338 8.21 -10.43 11.89
C LYS A 338 7.51 -10.26 10.54
N THR A 339 7.68 -11.20 9.63
CA THR A 339 7.01 -11.20 8.32
C THR A 339 5.48 -11.31 8.48
N ARG A 340 4.98 -12.16 9.39
CA ARG A 340 3.55 -12.26 9.72
C ARG A 340 3.01 -10.96 10.32
N GLN A 341 3.78 -10.31 11.21
CA GLN A 341 3.41 -9.00 11.75
C GLN A 341 3.37 -7.93 10.66
N TYR A 342 4.30 -7.95 9.71
CA TYR A 342 4.28 -7.04 8.57
C TYR A 342 3.05 -7.26 7.68
N ALA A 343 2.73 -8.51 7.33
CA ALA A 343 1.53 -8.85 6.56
C ALA A 343 0.23 -8.41 7.27
N ARG A 344 0.17 -8.53 8.60
CA ARG A 344 -0.97 -8.00 9.38
C ARG A 344 -1.07 -6.48 9.29
N ARG A 345 0.05 -5.76 9.34
CA ARG A 345 0.08 -4.29 9.20
C ARG A 345 -0.37 -3.85 7.80
N GLN A 346 0.08 -4.57 6.77
CA GLN A 346 -0.36 -4.40 5.39
C GLN A 346 -1.90 -4.47 5.27
N MET A 347 -2.51 -5.56 5.76
CA MET A 347 -3.97 -5.68 5.76
C MET A 347 -4.66 -4.61 6.60
N THR A 348 -4.12 -4.27 7.77
CA THR A 348 -4.69 -3.21 8.62
C THR A 348 -4.73 -1.85 7.91
N TRP A 349 -3.75 -1.57 7.06
CA TRP A 349 -3.69 -0.35 6.25
C TRP A 349 -4.73 -0.38 5.13
N TRP A 350 -4.75 -1.45 4.32
CA TRP A 350 -5.60 -1.54 3.14
C TRP A 350 -7.09 -1.77 3.46
N ASN A 351 -7.42 -2.43 4.57
CA ASN A 351 -8.83 -2.61 4.99
C ASN A 351 -9.56 -1.29 5.31
N ARG A 352 -8.86 -0.16 5.33
CA ARG A 352 -9.43 1.17 5.55
C ARG A 352 -9.71 1.93 4.25
N ASP A 353 -9.31 1.36 3.12
CA ASP A 353 -9.42 2.00 1.81
C ASP A 353 -10.52 1.32 0.98
N ASP A 354 -11.68 1.97 0.95
CA ASP A 354 -12.87 1.48 0.24
C ASP A 354 -12.72 1.53 -1.30
N ARG A 355 -11.64 2.13 -1.82
CA ARG A 355 -11.34 2.14 -3.26
C ARG A 355 -10.82 0.79 -3.76
N ILE A 356 -10.38 -0.09 -2.86
CA ILE A 356 -9.75 -1.36 -3.22
C ILE A 356 -10.82 -2.37 -3.65
N VAL A 357 -10.67 -2.87 -4.89
CA VAL A 357 -11.43 -4.00 -5.40
C VAL A 357 -10.67 -5.28 -5.03
N TRP A 358 -11.16 -6.00 -4.02
CA TRP A 358 -10.54 -7.25 -3.56
C TRP A 358 -10.89 -8.41 -4.48
N LEU A 359 -9.88 -9.19 -4.87
CA LEU A 359 -9.95 -10.41 -5.66
C LEU A 359 -9.75 -11.66 -4.79
#